data_AF-A0A376LMM6-F1
#
_entry.id   AF-A0A376LMM6-F1
#
_cell.length_a   1.000
_cell.length_b   1.000
_cell.length_c   1.000
_cell.angle_alpha   90.00
_cell.angle_beta   90.00
_cell.angle_gamma   90.00
#
_symmetry.space_group_name_H-M   'P 1'
#
loop_
_entity.id
_entity.type
_entity.pdbx_description
1 polymer ?
#
loop_
_entity_poly.entity_id
_entity_poly.type
_entity_poly.pdbx_seq_one_letter_code
_entity_poly.pdbx_strand_id
1 'polypeptide(L)'
;MIQWTPAAGSNKAGVMEMINIDLLAAMLLEPQLPQISSASLTVDNRHLLYGNGLVDSLPQPENNENYQVSSQRFPFTINVNGPGLRRWHGTIFQHNYRWRCC
;
A
#
# COMPACT_ATOMS: atom_id res chain seq x y z
N MET A 1 6.79 13.72 0.80
CA MET A 1 7.84 13.49 -0.21
C MET A 1 7.41 12.35 -1.12
N ILE A 2 7.66 12.46 -2.42
CA ILE A 2 7.41 11.40 -3.40
C ILE A 2 8.69 11.23 -4.20
N GLN A 3 9.21 10.00 -4.27
CA GLN A 3 10.42 9.67 -5.00
C GLN A 3 10.14 8.57 -6.03
N TRP A 4 10.68 8.74 -7.23
CA TRP A 4 10.63 7.76 -8.30
C TRP A 4 12.02 7.19 -8.56
N THR A 5 12.13 5.87 -8.54
CA THR A 5 13.36 5.15 -8.88
C THR A 5 13.10 4.28 -10.11
N PRO A 6 13.56 4.68 -11.30
CA PRO A 6 13.33 3.91 -12.52
C PRO A 6 14.08 2.58 -12.49
N ALA A 7 13.53 1.56 -13.15
CA ALA A 7 14.23 0.32 -13.43
C ALA A 7 15.35 0.56 -14.44
N ALA A 8 16.46 -0.16 -14.31
CA ALA A 8 17.60 -0.03 -15.21
C ALA A 8 17.15 -0.18 -16.68
N GLY A 9 17.46 0.82 -17.51
CA GLY A 9 17.09 0.83 -18.92
C GLY A 9 15.61 1.10 -19.23
N SER A 10 14.77 1.43 -18.24
CA SER A 10 13.36 1.75 -18.47
C SER A 10 12.94 3.04 -17.76
N ASN A 11 12.38 3.98 -18.51
CA ASN A 11 11.71 5.17 -17.96
C ASN A 11 10.19 4.95 -17.74
N LYS A 12 9.67 3.76 -18.07
CA LYS A 12 8.25 3.40 -17.94
C LYS A 12 7.97 2.42 -16.81
N ALA A 13 9.01 1.88 -16.19
CA ALA A 13 8.94 0.94 -15.09
C ALA A 13 9.90 1.35 -13.98
N GLY A 14 9.55 1.07 -12.73
CA GLY A 14 10.30 1.53 -11.56
C GLY A 14 9.45 1.47 -10.29
N VAL A 15 10.07 1.89 -9.19
CA VAL A 15 9.45 1.92 -7.85
C VAL A 15 9.10 3.35 -7.50
N MET A 16 7.86 3.57 -7.06
CA MET A 16 7.42 4.82 -6.46
C MET A 16 7.39 4.67 -4.95
N GLU A 17 8.09 5.54 -4.25
CA GLU A 17 8.04 5.65 -2.80
C GLU A 17 7.32 6.95 -2.41
N MET A 18 6.29 6.84 -1.57
CA MET A 18 5.58 7.99 -1.00
C MET A 18 5.77 8.02 0.50
N ILE A 19 6.39 9.09 0.99
CA ILE A 19 6.68 9.28 2.40
C ILE A 19 5.88 10.47 2.92
N ASN A 20 5.01 10.24 3.89
CA ASN A 20 4.38 11.30 4.66
C ASN A 20 5.32 11.73 5.80
N ILE A 21 5.98 12.88 5.63
CA ILE A 21 6.98 13.39 6.59
C ILE A 21 6.31 13.75 7.92
N ASP A 22 5.11 14.31 7.89
CA ASP A 22 4.36 14.68 9.10
C ASP A 22 4.00 13.45 9.93
N LEU A 23 3.61 12.35 9.27
CA LEU A 23 3.34 11.07 9.91
C LEU A 23 4.60 10.49 10.56
N LEU A 24 5.72 10.45 9.82
CA LEU A 24 6.98 9.93 10.34
C LEU A 24 7.49 10.76 11.53
N ALA A 25 7.41 12.09 11.45
CA ALA A 25 7.81 12.98 12.52
C ALA A 25 6.95 12.78 13.78
N ALA A 26 5.63 12.62 13.62
CA ALA A 26 4.72 12.35 14.73
C ALA A 26 5.02 10.99 15.41
N MET A 27 5.29 9.94 14.62
CA MET A 27 5.64 8.61 15.16
C MET A 27 6.96 8.58 15.92
N LEU A 28 7.91 9.45 15.59
CA LEU A 28 9.18 9.58 16.31
C LEU A 28 9.02 10.28 17.66
N LEU A 29 8.11 11.25 17.75
CA LEU A 29 7.86 12.04 18.97
C LEU A 29 6.96 11.29 19.95
N GLU A 30 5.91 10.63 19.46
CA GLU A 30 4.99 9.82 20.26
C GLU A 30 4.64 8.53 19.49
N PRO A 31 5.39 7.43 19.67
CA PRO A 31 5.20 6.21 18.91
C PRO A 31 3.88 5.54 19.31
N GLN A 32 2.85 5.78 18.52
CA GLN A 32 1.64 4.97 18.51
C GLN A 32 1.96 3.67 17.76
N LEU A 33 1.73 2.52 18.40
CA LEU A 33 1.91 1.21 17.74
C LEU A 33 1.12 1.22 16.41
N PRO A 34 1.75 0.86 15.27
CA PRO A 34 1.07 0.87 14.00
C PRO A 34 -0.14 -0.04 14.09
N GLN A 35 -1.33 0.53 13.88
CA GLN A 35 -2.59 -0.22 13.92
C GLN A 35 -2.69 -1.26 12.79
N ILE A 36 -1.75 -1.24 11.84
CA ILE A 36 -1.65 -2.17 10.72
C ILE A 36 -0.56 -3.19 11.03
N SER A 37 -0.95 -4.45 11.18
CA SER A 37 -0.04 -5.59 11.37
C SER A 37 0.46 -6.17 10.04
N SER A 38 -0.29 -6.00 8.94
CA SER A 38 0.14 -6.42 7.60
C SER A 38 -0.59 -5.65 6.51
N ALA A 39 0.06 -5.43 5.37
CA ALA A 39 -0.57 -4.87 4.18
C ALA A 39 -0.15 -5.65 2.93
N SER A 40 -1.05 -5.78 1.96
CA SER A 40 -0.77 -6.43 0.69
C SER A 40 -1.41 -5.70 -0.49
N LEU A 41 -0.74 -5.76 -1.64
CA LEU A 41 -1.26 -5.33 -2.94
C LEU A 41 -1.51 -6.58 -3.78
N THR A 42 -2.76 -6.81 -4.16
CA THR A 42 -3.15 -7.91 -5.05
C THR A 42 -3.43 -7.37 -6.44
N VAL A 43 -2.86 -8.01 -7.46
CA VAL A 43 -3.16 -7.77 -8.89
C VAL A 43 -3.47 -9.12 -9.51
N ASP A 44 -4.70 -9.32 -9.94
CA ASP A 44 -5.22 -10.62 -10.37
C ASP A 44 -4.93 -11.72 -9.31
N ASN A 45 -4.13 -12.73 -9.66
CA ASN A 45 -3.73 -13.84 -8.79
C ASN A 45 -2.33 -13.67 -8.18
N ARG A 46 -1.79 -12.44 -8.16
CA ARG A 46 -0.46 -12.16 -7.61
C ARG A 46 -0.56 -11.20 -6.44
N HIS A 47 0.16 -11.51 -5.36
CA HIS A 47 0.07 -10.78 -4.11
C HIS A 47 1.45 -10.27 -3.70
N LEU A 48 1.62 -8.96 -3.58
CA LEU A 48 2.79 -8.34 -2.95
C LEU A 48 2.48 -8.08 -1.48
N LEU A 49 3.07 -8.88 -0.59
CA LEU A 49 2.92 -8.78 0.86
C LEU A 49 4.06 -7.96 1.45
N TYR A 50 3.73 -6.94 2.24
CA TYR A 50 4.74 -6.12 2.92
C TYR A 50 5.59 -6.97 3.86
N GLY A 51 6.92 -6.87 3.72
CA GLY A 51 7.89 -7.68 4.48
C GLY A 51 8.24 -9.03 3.87
N ASN A 52 7.36 -9.60 3.02
CA ASN A 52 7.52 -10.95 2.46
C ASN A 52 7.69 -10.97 0.94
N GLY A 53 7.44 -9.86 0.25
CA GLY A 53 7.56 -9.78 -1.19
C GLY A 53 6.40 -10.45 -1.92
N LEU A 54 6.66 -11.00 -3.11
CA LEU A 54 5.65 -11.67 -3.92
C LEU A 54 5.31 -13.04 -3.34
N VAL A 55 4.03 -13.29 -3.09
CA VAL A 55 3.53 -14.56 -2.54
C VAL A 55 2.39 -15.10 -3.40
N ASP A 56 2.28 -16.43 -3.44
CA ASP A 56 1.24 -17.13 -4.21
C ASP A 56 -0.14 -17.06 -3.55
N SER A 57 -0.18 -16.90 -2.23
CA SER A 57 -1.42 -16.79 -1.46
C SER A 57 -1.23 -15.86 -0.26
N LEU A 58 -2.27 -15.10 0.08
CA LEU A 58 -2.25 -14.27 1.28
C LEU A 58 -2.40 -15.12 2.54
N PRO A 59 -1.62 -14.85 3.60
CA PRO A 59 -1.79 -15.52 4.88
C PRO A 59 -3.16 -15.19 5.47
N GLN A 60 -3.75 -16.16 6.17
CA GLN A 60 -5.02 -15.95 6.84
C GLN A 60 -4.82 -14.95 7.99
N PRO A 61 -5.67 -13.92 8.13
CA PRO A 61 -5.51 -12.94 9.20
C PRO A 61 -5.75 -13.60 10.56
N GLU A 62 -4.73 -13.58 11.43
CA GLU A 62 -4.84 -14.06 12.80
C GLU A 62 -5.66 -13.07 13.63
N ASN A 63 -6.96 -13.32 13.77
CA ASN A 63 -7.91 -12.58 14.63
C ASN A 63 -8.03 -11.05 14.43
N ASN A 64 -7.34 -10.50 13.44
CA ASN A 64 -7.33 -9.07 13.17
C ASN A 64 -8.40 -8.70 12.16
N GLU A 65 -8.95 -7.51 12.35
CA GLU A 65 -9.88 -6.92 11.38
C GLU A 65 -9.15 -6.79 10.05
N ASN A 66 -9.82 -7.16 8.97
CA ASN A 66 -9.32 -7.04 7.61
C ASN A 66 -10.10 -5.93 6.90
N TYR A 67 -9.38 -4.96 6.36
CA TYR A 67 -9.93 -3.90 5.52
C TYR A 67 -9.40 -4.05 4.10
N GLN A 68 -10.33 -4.17 3.16
CA GLN A 68 -10.05 -4.37 1.76
C GLN A 68 -10.63 -3.23 0.93
N VAL A 69 -9.81 -2.64 0.06
CA VAL A 69 -10.27 -1.64 -0.91
C VAL A 69 -9.79 -2.03 -2.29
N SER A 70 -10.74 -2.18 -3.20
CA SER A 70 -10.46 -2.43 -4.62
C SER A 70 -10.44 -1.12 -5.40
N SER A 71 -9.48 -1.01 -6.31
CA SER A 71 -9.41 0.08 -7.26
C SER A 71 -10.59 0.03 -8.24
N GLN A 72 -11.22 1.17 -8.51
CA GLN A 72 -12.33 1.25 -9.47
C GLN A 72 -11.87 1.30 -10.94
N ARG A 73 -10.59 1.59 -11.20
CA ARG A 73 -10.04 1.83 -12.55
C ARG A 73 -8.96 0.86 -12.99
N PHE A 74 -8.28 0.25 -12.04
CA PHE A 74 -7.14 -0.64 -12.29
C PHE A 74 -7.37 -1.95 -11.54
N PRO A 75 -6.90 -3.10 -12.06
CA PRO A 75 -7.21 -4.42 -11.52
C PRO A 75 -6.35 -4.73 -10.28
N PHE A 76 -6.38 -3.86 -9.27
CA PHE A 76 -5.66 -4.08 -8.03
C PHE A 76 -6.53 -3.85 -6.80
N THR A 77 -6.17 -4.55 -5.74
CA THR A 77 -6.82 -4.50 -4.44
C THR A 77 -5.75 -4.33 -3.36
N ILE A 78 -5.99 -3.42 -2.42
CA ILE A 78 -5.17 -3.27 -1.22
C ILE A 78 -5.90 -3.98 -0.07
N ASN A 79 -5.21 -4.91 0.60
CA ASN A 79 -5.70 -5.51 1.85
C ASN A 79 -4.83 -5.07 3.00
N VAL A 80 -5.45 -4.73 4.12
CA VAL A 80 -4.80 -4.27 5.34
C VAL A 80 -5.37 -5.05 6.51
N ASN A 81 -4.51 -5.61 7.35
CA ASN A 81 -4.93 -6.27 8.58
C ASN A 81 -4.36 -5.55 9.79
N GLY A 82 -5.10 -5.52 10.89
CA GLY A 82 -4.59 -5.11 12.18
C GLY A 82 -5.68 -4.87 13.23
N PRO A 83 -5.28 -4.63 14.48
CA PRO A 83 -6.22 -4.34 15.55
C PRO A 83 -6.82 -2.93 15.40
N GLY A 84 -8.15 -2.81 15.40
CA GLY A 84 -8.85 -1.51 15.44
C GLY A 84 -9.13 -0.85 14.09
N LEU A 85 -9.16 -1.61 12.99
CA LEU A 85 -9.51 -1.10 11.65
C LEU A 85 -10.94 -0.57 11.53
N ARG A 86 -11.84 -0.81 12.51
CA ARG A 86 -13.19 -0.20 12.56
C ARG A 86 -13.22 1.33 12.40
N ARG A 87 -12.13 2.03 12.70
CA ARG A 87 -12.02 3.49 12.55
C ARG A 87 -11.14 3.94 11.38
N TRP A 88 -10.53 3.02 10.65
CA TRP A 88 -9.70 3.34 9.49
C TRP A 88 -10.57 3.64 8.27
N HIS A 89 -10.42 4.85 7.73
CA HIS A 89 -10.93 5.22 6.41
C HIS A 89 -9.76 5.29 5.44
N GLY A 90 -9.51 4.21 4.71
CA GLY A 90 -8.51 4.16 3.66
C GLY A 90 -9.11 4.58 2.33
N THR A 91 -8.74 5.75 1.81
CA THR A 91 -9.16 6.19 0.47
C THR A 91 -8.08 5.88 -0.54
N ILE A 92 -8.39 5.10 -1.58
CA ILE A 92 -7.52 5.02 -2.76
C ILE A 92 -7.72 6.31 -3.55
N PHE A 93 -6.75 7.21 -3.49
CA PHE A 93 -6.75 8.44 -4.28
C PHE A 93 -6.51 8.13 -5.76
N GLN A 94 -7.60 7.91 -6.51
CA GLN A 94 -7.57 7.80 -7.97
C GLN A 94 -7.66 9.18 -8.62
N HIS A 95 -6.65 10.02 -8.38
CA HIS A 95 -6.58 11.29 -9.10
C HIS A 95 -6.40 11.01 -10.61
N ASN A 96 -7.10 11.81 -11.42
CA ASN A 96 -7.05 11.83 -12.88
C ASN A 96 -5.68 12.33 -13.39
N TYR A 97 -4.57 11.70 -12.99
CA TYR A 97 -3.31 11.94 -13.66
C TYR A 97 -3.30 11.10 -14.93
N ARG A 98 -3.83 11.70 -16.00
CA ARG A 98 -3.58 11.25 -17.37
C ARG A 98 -2.12 11.56 -17.65
N TRP A 99 -1.21 10.68 -17.24
CA TRP A 99 0.20 10.76 -17.59
C TRP A 99 0.31 10.54 -19.10
N ARG A 100 0.18 11.63 -19.87
CA ARG A 100 0.68 11.66 -21.24
C ARG A 100 2.19 11.66 -21.11
N CYS A 101 2.79 10.48 -21.17
CA CYS A 101 4.19 10.38 -21.52
C CYS A 101 4.37 10.96 -22.92
N CYS A 102 5.48 11.66 -23.12
CA CYS A 102 6.06 11.88 -24.44
C CYS A 102 6.11 10.57 -25.24
#